data_AF-A0A3C2CSU1-F1
#
_entry.id   AF-A0A3C2CSU1-F1
#
_cell.length_a   1.000
_cell.length_b   1.000
_cell.length_c   1.000
_cell.angle_alpha   90.00
_cell.angle_beta   90.00
_cell.angle_gamma   90.00
#
_symmetry.space_group_name_H-M   'P 1'
#
loop_
_entity.id
_entity.type
_entity.pdbx_description
1 polymer ?
#
loop_
_entity_poly.entity_id
_entity_poly.type
_entity_poly.pdbx_seq_one_letter_code
_entity_poly.pdbx_strand_id
1 'polypeptide(L)'
;ARDDIWIHTKDIPGSHGVIRSKEPSEATILEAAQIAAYFSKARDSSSVPVDFTKVRHVKKPAGAKPGFVIYEQQQTVYVTPDAETILKLKN
;
A
#
# COMPACT_ATOMS: atom_id res chain seq x y z
N ALA A 1 11.37 0.86 10.05
CA ALA A 1 12.15 2.09 10.29
C ALA A 1 11.52 3.29 9.56
N ARG A 2 11.99 4.52 9.77
CA ARG A 2 11.43 5.74 9.13
C ARG A 2 11.59 5.76 7.60
N ASP A 3 12.56 5.01 7.09
CA ASP A 3 12.85 4.87 5.65
C ASP A 3 12.19 3.65 5.01
N ASP A 4 11.39 2.89 5.75
CA ASP A 4 10.56 1.82 5.17
C ASP A 4 9.51 2.43 4.24
N ILE A 5 9.01 1.62 3.31
CA ILE A 5 7.96 2.05 2.39
C ILE A 5 6.59 1.71 2.99
N TRP A 6 5.76 2.73 3.13
CA TRP A 6 4.34 2.60 3.41
C TRP A 6 3.57 2.49 2.09
N ILE A 7 2.50 1.70 2.08
CA ILE A 7 1.67 1.47 0.90
C ILE A 7 0.18 1.38 1.27
N HIS A 8 -0.69 1.93 0.43
CA HIS A 8 -2.15 1.91 0.61
C HIS A 8 -2.88 2.22 -0.70
N THR A 9 -4.10 1.72 -0.87
CA THR A 9 -4.93 2.05 -2.03
C THR A 9 -5.26 3.53 -2.11
N LYS A 10 -5.10 4.14 -3.28
CA LYS A 10 -5.34 5.58 -3.46
C LYS A 10 -6.84 5.88 -3.38
N ASP A 11 -7.22 6.80 -2.49
CA ASP A 11 -8.61 7.29 -2.29
C ASP A 11 -9.68 6.21 -2.02
N ILE A 12 -9.26 4.97 -1.76
CA ILE A 12 -10.11 3.81 -1.55
C ILE A 12 -9.80 3.26 -0.16
N PRO A 13 -10.81 2.97 0.68
CA PRO A 13 -10.59 2.34 1.98
C PRO A 13 -9.93 0.97 1.82
N GLY A 14 -8.80 0.78 2.51
CA GLY A 14 -8.07 -0.48 2.51
C GLY A 14 -7.11 -0.62 3.67
N SER A 15 -6.37 -1.72 3.66
CA SER A 15 -5.36 -2.00 4.68
C SER A 15 -4.10 -1.17 4.43
N HIS A 16 -3.45 -0.74 5.51
CA HIS A 16 -2.13 -0.11 5.43
C HIS A 16 -1.06 -1.21 5.37
N GLY A 17 -0.15 -1.12 4.41
CA GLY A 17 1.01 -2.01 4.29
C GLY A 17 2.32 -1.30 4.60
N VAL A 18 3.33 -2.05 5.02
CA VAL A 18 4.71 -1.56 5.18
C VAL A 18 5.69 -2.61 4.65
N ILE A 19 6.53 -2.21 3.70
CA ILE A 19 7.66 -3.00 3.21
C ILE A 19 8.87 -2.63 4.07
N ARG A 20 9.39 -3.60 4.83
CA ARG A 20 10.56 -3.43 5.70
C ARG A 20 11.86 -3.51 4.91
N SER A 21 12.04 -2.58 3.98
CA SER A 21 13.26 -2.38 3.19
C SER A 21 13.40 -0.90 2.86
N LYS A 22 14.64 -0.39 2.84
CA LYS A 22 14.93 1.00 2.44
C LYS A 22 14.85 1.20 0.93
N GLU A 23 15.16 0.15 0.18
CA GLU A 23 15.26 0.12 -1.27
C GLU A 23 14.64 -1.19 -1.78
N PRO A 24 13.30 -1.35 -1.68
CA PRO A 24 12.65 -2.51 -2.27
C PRO A 24 12.78 -2.49 -3.79
N SER A 25 12.87 -3.68 -4.39
CA SER A 25 12.79 -3.80 -5.84
C SER A 25 11.40 -3.39 -6.35
N GLU A 26 11.31 -3.04 -7.63
CA GLU A 26 10.03 -2.76 -8.28
C GLU A 26 9.06 -3.94 -8.15
N ALA A 27 9.56 -5.18 -8.28
CA ALA A 27 8.78 -6.39 -8.09
C ALA A 27 8.15 -6.46 -6.69
N THR A 28 8.93 -6.19 -5.64
CA THR A 28 8.41 -6.17 -4.26
C THR A 28 7.38 -5.06 -4.04
N ILE A 29 7.53 -3.90 -4.70
CA ILE A 29 6.53 -2.82 -4.65
C ILE A 29 5.21 -3.30 -5.30
N LEU A 30 5.29 -3.96 -6.46
CA LEU A 30 4.11 -4.46 -7.17
C LEU A 30 3.41 -5.60 -6.41
N GLU A 31 4.15 -6.52 -5.79
CA GLU A 31 3.61 -7.57 -4.92
C GLU A 31 2.90 -6.98 -3.69
N ALA A 32 3.54 -6.02 -3.02
CA ALA A 32 2.93 -5.32 -1.89
C ALA A 32 1.68 -4.52 -2.32
N ALA A 33 1.69 -3.94 -3.52
CA ALA A 33 0.55 -3.22 -4.06
C ALA A 33 -0.63 -4.16 -4.33
N GLN A 34 -0.37 -5.35 -4.88
CA GLN A 34 -1.40 -6.37 -5.05
C GLN A 34 -2.02 -6.78 -3.71
N ILE A 35 -1.20 -6.96 -2.66
CA ILE A 35 -1.68 -7.26 -1.30
C ILE A 35 -2.58 -6.11 -0.80
N ALA A 36 -2.13 -4.86 -0.92
CA ALA A 36 -2.89 -3.69 -0.48
C ALA A 36 -4.23 -3.57 -1.21
N ALA A 37 -4.23 -3.77 -2.53
CA ALA A 37 -5.43 -3.72 -3.35
C ALA A 37 -6.40 -4.88 -3.04
N TYR A 38 -5.89 -6.08 -2.79
CA TYR A 38 -6.68 -7.25 -2.40
C TYR A 38 -7.38 -7.06 -1.04
N PHE A 39 -6.70 -6.44 -0.05
CA PHE A 39 -7.26 -6.12 1.25
C PHE A 39 -7.91 -4.73 1.31
N SER A 40 -8.53 -4.31 0.20
CA SER A 40 -9.26 -3.04 0.07
C SER A 40 -10.69 -3.25 -0.38
N LYS A 41 -11.47 -2.16 -0.43
CA LYS A 41 -12.79 -2.16 -1.07
C LYS A 41 -12.76 -2.39 -2.58
N ALA A 42 -11.60 -2.28 -3.24
CA ALA A 42 -11.43 -2.48 -4.68
C ALA A 42 -10.90 -3.88 -5.02
N ARG A 43 -11.07 -4.88 -4.14
CA ARG A 43 -10.55 -6.24 -4.31
C ARG A 43 -11.00 -6.94 -5.61
N ASP A 44 -12.18 -6.61 -6.11
CA ASP A 44 -12.79 -7.22 -7.30
C ASP A 44 -12.66 -6.32 -8.55
N SER A 45 -11.91 -5.21 -8.44
CA SER A 45 -11.68 -4.26 -9.52
C SER A 45 -10.37 -4.55 -10.24
N SER A 46 -10.30 -4.20 -11.53
CA SER A 46 -9.05 -4.21 -12.30
C SER A 46 -8.33 -2.86 -12.25
N SER A 47 -6.99 -2.86 -12.37
CA SER A 47 -6.18 -1.63 -12.46
C SER A 47 -6.42 -0.65 -11.30
N VAL A 48 -6.39 -1.17 -10.07
CA VAL A 48 -6.55 -0.42 -8.83
C VAL A 48 -5.31 0.45 -8.59
N PRO A 49 -5.48 1.77 -8.36
CA PRO A 49 -4.37 2.65 -8.00
C PRO A 49 -3.92 2.42 -6.56
N VAL A 50 -2.62 2.26 -6.36
CA VAL A 50 -2.00 2.06 -5.06
C VAL A 50 -0.87 3.04 -4.88
N ASP A 51 -0.94 3.82 -3.81
CA ASP A 51 0.07 4.80 -3.44
C ASP A 51 1.11 4.18 -2.52
N PHE A 52 2.38 4.52 -2.75
CA PHE A 52 3.46 4.21 -1.82
C PHE A 52 4.37 5.42 -1.60
N THR A 53 4.91 5.54 -0.39
CA THR A 53 5.86 6.58 0.01
C THR A 53 6.68 6.11 1.19
N LYS A 54 7.70 6.86 1.61
CA LYS A 54 8.43 6.54 2.84
C LYS A 54 7.54 6.77 4.05
N VAL A 55 7.62 5.91 5.06
CA VAL A 55 6.85 6.01 6.32
C VAL A 55 7.01 7.40 6.96
N ARG A 56 8.19 8.01 6.87
CA ARG A 56 8.45 9.38 7.39
C ARG A 56 7.59 10.49 6.75
N HIS A 57 7.02 10.26 5.57
CA HIS A 57 6.11 11.18 4.89
C HIS A 57 4.64 10.96 5.27
N VAL A 58 4.34 9.89 6.02
CA VAL A 58 2.99 9.58 6.51
C VAL A 58 2.81 10.17 7.90
N LYS A 59 1.71 10.90 8.11
CA LYS A 59 1.40 11.58 9.37
C LYS A 59 -0.04 11.33 9.76
N LYS A 60 -0.28 11.13 11.06
CA LYS A 60 -1.64 11.14 11.63
C LYS A 60 -1.93 12.55 12.16
N PRO A 61 -2.91 13.29 11.60
CA PRO A 61 -3.29 14.59 12.13
C PRO A 61 -3.78 14.48 13.58
N ALA A 62 -3.48 15.51 14.38
CA ALA A 62 -3.91 15.56 15.78
C ALA A 62 -5.46 15.50 15.86
N GLY A 63 -5.98 14.64 16.73
CA GLY A 63 -7.43 14.45 16.90
C GLY A 63 -8.12 13.60 15.81
N ALA A 64 -7.40 13.14 14.77
CA ALA A 64 -7.99 12.28 13.76
C ALA A 64 -8.31 10.87 14.29
N LYS A 65 -9.37 10.26 13.73
CA LYS A 65 -9.78 8.89 14.06
C LYS A 65 -8.64 7.89 13.78
N PRO A 66 -8.55 6.77 14.52
CA PRO A 66 -7.60 5.70 14.20
C PRO A 66 -7.72 5.25 12.73
N GLY A 67 -6.57 5.00 12.10
CA GLY A 67 -6.49 4.62 10.68
C GLY A 67 -6.55 5.79 9.70
N PHE A 68 -6.90 7.00 10.14
CA PHE A 68 -6.82 8.19 9.27
C PHE A 68 -5.39 8.72 9.22
N VAL A 69 -4.82 8.79 8.02
CA VAL A 69 -3.48 9.31 7.77
C VAL A 69 -3.51 10.28 6.59
N ILE A 70 -2.59 11.24 6.61
CA ILE A 70 -2.23 12.08 5.46
C ILE A 70 -0.81 11.72 5.05
N TYR A 71 -0.50 11.85 3.76
CA TYR A 71 0.82 11.54 3.23
C TYR A 71 1.15 12.43 2.04
N GLU A 72 2.44 12.56 1.78
CA GLU A 72 3.00 13.39 0.73
C GLU A 72 4.13 12.65 0.01
N GLN A 73 4.55 13.17 -1.16
CA GLN A 73 5.64 12.62 -1.96
C GLN A 73 5.42 11.15 -2.35
N GLN A 74 4.17 10.77 -2.57
CA GLN A 74 3.81 9.44 -3.02
C GLN A 74 4.07 9.24 -4.51
N GLN A 75 4.30 7.99 -4.87
CA GLN A 75 4.20 7.50 -6.22
C GLN A 75 3.01 6.53 -6.28
N THR A 76 2.41 6.39 -7.47
CA THR A 76 1.25 5.53 -7.68
C THR A 76 1.61 4.43 -8.68
N VAL A 77 1.28 3.18 -8.35
CA VAL A 77 1.28 2.05 -9.27
C VAL A 77 -0.15 1.56 -9.48
N TYR A 78 -0.38 0.87 -10.60
CA TYR A 78 -1.67 0.28 -10.93
C TYR A 78 -1.53 -1.24 -10.95
N VAL A 79 -2.39 -1.93 -10.21
CA VAL A 79 -2.37 -3.39 -10.10
C VAL A 79 -3.77 -3.96 -10.21
N THR A 80 -3.89 -5.17 -10.74
CA THR A 80 -5.13 -5.95 -10.64
C THR A 80 -4.92 -6.97 -9.53
N PRO A 81 -5.75 -6.98 -8.46
CA PRO A 81 -5.65 -7.96 -7.39
C PRO A 81 -5.88 -9.37 -7.94
N ASP A 82 -4.99 -10.30 -7.63
CA ASP A 82 -5.13 -11.71 -7.97
C ASP A 82 -4.98 -12.58 -6.72
N ALA A 83 -6.05 -13.30 -6.36
CA ALA A 83 -6.10 -14.14 -5.18
C ALA A 83 -5.06 -15.26 -5.20
N GLU A 84 -4.73 -15.81 -6.38
CA GLU A 84 -3.72 -16.87 -6.49
C GLU A 84 -2.32 -16.34 -6.17
N THR A 85 -1.97 -15.17 -6.70
CA THR A 85 -0.71 -14.49 -6.40
C THR A 85 -0.59 -14.16 -4.91
N ILE A 86 -1.65 -13.65 -4.28
CA ILE A 86 -1.65 -13.37 -2.83
C ILE A 86 -1.43 -14.65 -2.00
N LEU A 87 -2.02 -15.77 -2.40
CA LEU A 87 -1.87 -17.04 -1.68
C LEU A 87 -0.43 -17.56 -1.73
N LYS A 88 0.27 -17.37 -2.86
CA LYS A 88 1.68 -17.75 -3.03
C LYS A 88 2.63 -16.94 -2.15
N LEU A 89 2.31 -15.67 -1.89
CA LEU A 89 3.13 -14.76 -1.08
C LEU A 89 3.03 -15.01 0.44
N LYS A 90 2.17 -15.94 0.87
CA LYS A 90 1.95 -16.22 2.30
C LYS A 90 3.05 -17.07 2.95
N ASN A 91 3.87 -17.76 2.14
CA ASN A 91 4.85 -18.75 2.60
C ASN A 91 6.26 -18.47 2.08
#